data_AF-W6Y6B7-F1
#
_entry.id   AF-W6Y6B7-F1
#
_cell.length_a   1.000
_cell.length_b   1.000
_cell.length_c   1.000
_cell.angle_alpha   90.00
_cell.angle_beta   90.00
_cell.angle_gamma   90.00
#
_symmetry.space_group_name_H-M   'P 1'
#
loop_
_entity.id
_entity.type
_entity.pdbx_description
1 polymer ?
#
loop_
_entity_poly.entity_id
_entity_poly.type
_entity_poly.pdbx_seq_one_letter_code
_entity_poly.pdbx_strand_id
1 'polypeptide(L)' 'EPFPLGKRACSYNGCKCNSRGKQLTVCGNCVWSDNNAYVVTTKRVSTHIFECAPNGNCCDYGKASDCGSASARCK' A
#
# COMPACT_ATOMS: atom_id res chain seq x y z
N GLU A 1 -24.41 11.21 11.07
CA GLU A 1 -23.30 10.84 11.97
C GLU A 1 -21.99 10.92 11.18
N PRO A 2 -20.97 11.67 11.62
CA PRO A 2 -19.69 11.68 10.93
C PRO A 2 -18.89 10.43 11.34
N PHE A 3 -18.74 9.48 10.42
CA PHE A 3 -17.81 8.36 10.60
C PHE A 3 -16.42 8.95 10.89
N PRO A 4 -15.82 8.69 12.07
CA PRO A 4 -14.45 9.10 12.30
C PRO A 4 -13.59 8.30 11.33
N LEU A 5 -13.16 8.96 10.25
CA LEU A 5 -11.97 8.58 9.50
C LEU A 5 -10.80 8.77 10.47
N GLY A 6 -10.71 7.87 11.45
CA GLY A 6 -9.62 7.83 12.40
C GLY A 6 -8.35 7.81 11.57
N LYS A 7 -7.47 8.79 11.81
CA LYS A 7 -6.10 8.84 11.31
C LYS A 7 -5.62 7.39 11.20
N ARG A 8 -5.57 6.81 9.99
CA ARG A 8 -5.03 5.45 9.84
C ARG A 8 -3.57 5.62 10.22
N ALA A 9 -3.23 5.17 11.43
CA ALA A 9 -1.89 5.32 11.94
C ALA A 9 -1.01 4.50 11.01
N CYS A 10 -0.14 5.18 10.25
CA CYS A 10 0.86 4.49 9.45
C CYS A 10 1.63 3.54 10.36
N SER A 11 1.44 2.26 10.15
CA SER A 11 2.15 1.21 10.87
C SER A 11 3.44 0.93 10.11
N TYR A 12 4.54 1.50 10.61
CA TYR A 12 5.90 1.18 10.16
C TYR A 12 6.31 -0.22 10.64
N ASN A 13 5.63 -1.27 10.17
CA ASN A 13 5.93 -2.66 10.50
C ASN A 13 7.19 -3.21 9.79
N GLY A 14 8.07 -2.30 9.34
CA GLY A 14 9.22 -2.62 8.48
C GLY A 14 8.83 -3.02 7.06
N CYS A 15 7.67 -2.60 6.58
CA CYS A 15 7.28 -2.88 5.21
C CYS A 15 8.16 -2.08 4.24
N LYS A 16 8.39 -2.65 3.06
CA LYS A 16 9.14 -2.01 1.97
C LYS A 16 8.32 -1.99 0.70
N CYS A 17 8.50 -0.92 -0.05
CA CYS A 17 7.96 -0.80 -1.38
C CYS A 17 9.03 -0.54 -2.42
N ASN A 18 8.81 -1.06 -3.62
CA ASN A 18 9.44 -0.57 -4.82
C ASN A 18 8.64 0.62 -5.34
N SER A 19 8.91 1.81 -4.79
CA SER A 19 8.24 3.05 -5.20
C SER A 19 8.93 3.76 -6.37
N ARG A 20 10.02 3.18 -6.90
CA ARG A 20 10.84 3.74 -7.97
C ARG A 20 11.26 5.20 -7.71
N GLY A 21 11.48 5.57 -6.45
CA GLY A 21 11.89 6.93 -6.07
C GLY A 21 10.75 7.96 -5.99
N LYS A 22 9.48 7.52 -6.03
CA LYS A 22 8.30 8.41 -5.95
C LYS A 22 7.44 8.06 -4.73
N GLN A 23 6.63 8.99 -4.26
CA GLN A 23 5.60 8.67 -3.28
C GLN A 23 4.37 8.13 -4.02
N LEU A 24 3.86 6.97 -3.61
CA LEU A 24 2.62 6.41 -4.16
C LEU A 24 1.87 5.59 -3.12
N THR A 25 0.56 5.53 -3.27
CA THR A 25 -0.33 4.82 -2.35
C THR A 25 -1.03 3.70 -3.10
N VAL A 26 -0.75 2.46 -2.69
CA VAL A 26 -1.15 1.25 -3.42
C VAL A 26 -1.66 0.19 -2.46
N CYS A 27 -2.49 -0.71 -2.96
CA CYS A 27 -2.85 -1.91 -2.22
C CYS A 27 -1.68 -2.91 -2.17
N GLY A 28 -1.62 -3.73 -1.11
CA GLY A 28 -0.61 -4.79 -1.04
C GLY A 28 -0.77 -5.88 -2.11
N ASN A 29 -1.91 -5.96 -2.81
CA ASN A 29 -2.02 -6.86 -3.97
C ASN A 29 -1.37 -6.29 -5.24
N CYS A 30 -1.05 -4.99 -5.26
CA CYS A 30 -0.64 -4.30 -6.48
C CYS A 30 0.73 -4.74 -6.96
N VAL A 31 0.82 -4.89 -8.28
CA VAL A 31 2.04 -5.22 -9.00
C VAL A 31 2.31 -4.15 -10.06
N TRP A 32 3.58 -3.92 -10.36
CA TRP A 32 4.01 -3.10 -11.47
C TRP A 32 3.68 -3.77 -12.79
N SER A 33 2.96 -3.11 -13.68
CA SER A 33 2.62 -3.65 -15.00
C SER A 33 3.84 -3.97 -15.88
N ASP A 34 5.00 -3.33 -15.64
CA ASP A 34 6.21 -3.57 -16.43
C ASP A 34 6.83 -4.96 -16.21
N ASN A 35 6.78 -5.48 -14.98
CA ASN A 35 7.49 -6.71 -14.59
C ASN A 35 6.65 -7.62 -13.67
N ASN A 36 5.37 -7.32 -13.49
CA ASN A 36 4.49 -8.00 -12.53
C ASN A 36 5.08 -8.09 -11.10
N ALA A 37 6.01 -7.19 -10.77
CA ALA A 37 6.68 -7.16 -9.48
C ALA A 37 5.80 -6.44 -8.47
N TYR A 38 5.57 -7.04 -7.29
CA TYR A 38 4.77 -6.41 -6.25
C TYR A 38 5.33 -5.05 -5.86
N VAL A 39 4.44 -4.05 -5.79
CA VAL A 39 4.83 -2.70 -5.35
C VAL A 39 5.28 -2.75 -3.90
N VAL A 40 4.56 -3.49 -3.05
CA VAL A 40 4.98 -3.78 -1.67
C VAL A 40 5.75 -5.09 -1.68
N THR A 41 7.05 -5.03 -1.47
CA THR A 41 7.95 -6.20 -1.53
C THR A 41 8.09 -6.91 -0.19
N THR A 42 7.93 -6.19 0.93
CA THR A 42 8.13 -6.72 2.29
C THR A 42 6.91 -6.46 3.16
N LYS A 43 6.52 -7.44 4.00
CA LYS A 43 5.33 -7.37 4.90
C LYS A 43 4.03 -7.01 4.16
N ARG A 44 3.92 -7.49 2.93
CA ARG A 44 2.80 -7.27 2.02
C ARG A 44 1.52 -7.96 2.52
N VAL A 45 0.43 -7.21 2.62
CA VAL A 45 -0.91 -7.75 2.93
C VAL A 45 -1.87 -7.34 1.81
N SER A 46 -2.41 -8.32 1.07
CA SER A 46 -3.21 -8.05 -0.14
C SER A 46 -4.43 -7.16 0.11
N THR A 47 -5.01 -7.20 1.30
CA THR A 47 -6.20 -6.44 1.70
C THR A 47 -5.90 -5.07 2.33
N HIS A 48 -4.62 -4.70 2.49
CA HIS A 48 -4.23 -3.44 3.12
C HIS A 48 -3.80 -2.38 2.10
N ILE A 49 -3.99 -1.12 2.47
CA ILE A 49 -3.38 0.02 1.76
C ILE A 49 -2.01 0.28 2.35
N PHE A 50 -1.02 0.40 1.47
CA PHE A 50 0.32 0.82 1.79
C PHE A 50 0.62 2.15 1.10
N GLU A 51 1.21 3.08 1.82
CA GLU A 51 1.84 4.24 1.21
C GLU A 51 3.33 4.04 1.16
N CYS A 52 3.84 4.01 -0.06
CA CYS A 52 5.23 3.85 -0.36
C CYS A 52 5.85 5.24 -0.48
N ALA A 53 6.86 5.48 0.35
CA ALA A 53 7.65 6.69 0.30
C ALA A 53 8.74 6.59 -0.78
N PRO A 54 9.25 7.71 -1.32
CA PRO A 54 10.27 7.73 -2.37
C PRO A 54 11.60 7.10 -1.94
N ASN A 55 11.85 7.02 -0.64
CA ASN A 55 13.01 6.33 -0.05
C ASN A 55 12.87 4.79 0.00
N GLY A 56 11.74 4.23 -0.46
CA GLY A 56 11.47 2.78 -0.45
C GLY A 56 10.88 2.24 0.85
N ASN A 57 10.70 3.10 1.86
CA ASN A 57 9.93 2.73 3.05
C ASN A 57 8.44 2.69 2.70
N CYS A 58 7.66 1.95 3.50
CA CYS A 58 6.23 2.09 3.44
C CYS A 58 5.52 2.16 4.78
N CYS A 59 4.30 2.65 4.67
CA CYS A 59 3.32 2.85 5.71
C CYS A 59 2.15 1.91 5.50
N ASP A 60 1.93 0.96 6.41
CA ASP A 60 0.68 0.19 6.41
C ASP A 60 -0.43 1.04 7.04
N TYR A 61 -1.41 1.42 6.23
CA TYR A 61 -2.61 2.10 6.71
C TYR A 61 -3.69 1.10 7.16
N GLY A 62 -3.42 -0.19 7.13
CA GLY A 62 -4.37 -1.24 7.50
C GLY A 62 -5.33 -1.61 6.37
N LYS A 63 -6.33 -2.44 6.70
CA LYS A 63 -7.28 -3.01 5.74
C LYS A 63 -8.15 -1.95 5.05
N ALA A 64 -8.19 -1.97 3.73
CA ALA A 64 -9.15 -1.19 2.93
C ALA A 64 -10.10 -2.13 2.19
N SER A 65 -11.37 -1.73 2.11
CA SER A 65 -12.41 -2.51 1.42
C SER A 65 -12.15 -2.63 -0.10
N ASP A 66 -11.42 -1.68 -0.65
CA ASP A 66 -11.03 -1.64 -2.07
C ASP A 66 -9.82 -2.55 -2.35
N CYS A 67 -8.98 -2.81 -1.34
CA CYS A 67 -7.80 -3.65 -1.48
C CYS A 67 -8.10 -5.13 -1.30
N GLY A 68 -7.47 -5.96 -2.13
CA GLY A 68 -7.66 -7.42 -2.12
C GLY A 68 -8.68 -7.92 -3.13
N SER A 69 -9.34 -6.99 -3.84
CA SER A 69 -10.26 -7.27 -4.96
C SER A 69 -9.61 -6.89 -6.30
N ALA A 70 -10.20 -7.33 -7.41
CA ALA A 70 -9.76 -6.93 -8.75
C ALA A 70 -9.87 -5.41 -9.01
N SER A 71 -10.66 -4.70 -8.18
CA SER A 71 -10.84 -3.24 -8.23
C SER A 71 -9.83 -2.45 -7.39
N ALA A 72 -8.80 -3.12 -6.84
CA ALA A 72 -7.79 -2.48 -6.01
C ALA A 72 -7.12 -1.28 -6.71
N ARG A 73 -7.00 -0.16 -5.99
CA ARG A 73 -6.26 1.02 -6.46
C ARG A 73 -4.76 0.75 -6.53
N CYS A 74 -4.33 0.25 -7.69
CA CYS A 74 -2.93 0.15 -8.11
C CYS A 74 -2.62 1.32 -9.03
N LYS A 75 -2.38 2.50 -8.44
CA LYS A 75 -2.13 3.75 -9.16
C LYS A 75 -0.72 4.28 -8.87
#